data_AF-A0ABD5S4M7-F1
#
_entry.id   AF-A0ABD5S4M7-F1
#
_cell.length_a   1.000
_cell.length_b   1.000
_cell.length_c   1.000
_cell.angle_alpha   90.00
_cell.angle_beta   90.00
_cell.angle_gamma   90.00
#
_symmetry.space_group_name_H-M   'P 1'
#
loop_
_entity.id
_entity.type
_entity.pdbx_description
1 polymer ?
#
loop_
_entity_poly.entity_id
_entity_poly.type
_entity_poly.pdbx_seq_one_letter_code
_entity_poly.pdbx_strand_id
1 'polypeptide(L)' 'PEDVTLVAESGITTAADVERMRAAGADGLLIGSAIMADGDVRANTETFTRAGSEGEL' A
#
# COMPACT_ATOMS: atom_id res chain seq x y z
N PRO A 1 12.32 16.03 -1.36
CA PRO A 1 11.96 17.36 -0.83
C PRO A 1 11.12 17.16 0.43
N GLU A 2 11.23 18.04 1.42
CA GLU A 2 10.61 17.81 2.74
C GLU A 2 9.10 18.13 2.74
N ASP A 3 8.64 18.92 1.77
CA ASP A 3 7.24 19.37 1.66
C ASP A 3 6.45 18.68 0.53
N VAL A 4 6.89 17.50 0.06
CA VAL A 4 6.18 16.78 -1.01
C VAL A 4 5.71 15.43 -0.52
N THR A 5 4.49 15.06 -0.90
CA THR A 5 3.96 13.72 -0.68
C THR A 5 4.59 12.74 -1.67
N LEU A 6 5.30 11.74 -1.17
CA LEU A 6 5.87 10.65 -1.94
C LEU A 6 4.86 9.51 -2.09
N VAL A 7 4.50 9.20 -3.34
CA VAL A 7 3.57 8.12 -3.67
C VAL A 7 4.32 6.99 -4.36
N ALA A 8 4.23 5.78 -3.81
CA ALA A 8 4.74 4.56 -4.45
C ALA A 8 3.64 3.95 -5.35
N GLU A 9 3.93 3.77 -6.65
CA GLU A 9 2.91 3.37 -7.64
C GLU A 9 3.12 1.96 -8.22
N SER A 10 4.28 1.33 -8.00
CA SER A 10 4.60 0.03 -8.58
C SER A 10 5.31 -0.89 -7.59
N GLY A 11 5.28 -2.20 -7.86
CA GLY A 11 5.90 -3.21 -7.00
C GLY A 11 5.10 -3.55 -5.74
N ILE A 12 3.79 -3.30 -5.74
CA ILE A 12 2.89 -3.59 -4.62
C ILE A 12 1.85 -4.62 -5.05
N THR A 13 2.01 -5.86 -4.60
CA THR A 13 1.10 -6.98 -4.88
C THR A 13 0.63 -7.69 -3.61
N THR A 14 1.26 -7.41 -2.47
CA THR A 14 1.01 -8.00 -1.16
C THR A 14 1.00 -6.94 -0.06
N ALA A 15 0.42 -7.27 1.11
CA ALA A 15 0.49 -6.41 2.30
C ALA A 15 1.93 -6.11 2.74
N ALA A 16 2.85 -7.07 2.61
CA ALA A 16 4.26 -6.89 2.93
C ALA A 16 4.96 -5.87 2.01
N ASP A 17 4.49 -5.70 0.77
CA ASP A 17 5.00 -4.63 -0.09
C ASP A 17 4.62 -3.25 0.45
N VAL A 18 3.44 -3.11 1.07
CA VAL A 18 2.98 -1.84 1.67
C VAL A 18 3.93 -1.39 2.78
N GLU A 19 4.25 -2.29 3.71
CA GLU A 19 5.20 -2.04 4.80
C GLU A 19 6.58 -1.65 4.26
N ARG A 20 7.06 -2.37 3.25
CA ARG A 20 8.35 -2.09 2.62
C ARG A 20 8.39 -0.70 1.98
N MET A 21 7.34 -0.31 1.25
CA MET A 21 7.31 1.00 0.58
C MET A 21 7.23 2.14 1.60
N ARG A 22 6.50 1.95 2.70
CA ARG A 22 6.50 2.90 3.82
C ARG A 22 7.87 3.02 4.47
N ALA A 23 8.52 1.90 4.75
CA ALA A 23 9.88 1.89 5.29
C ALA A 23 10.91 2.54 4.35
N ALA A 24 10.64 2.53 3.04
CA ALA A 24 11.43 3.23 2.02
C ALA A 24 11.12 4.74 1.92
N GLY A 25 10.18 5.26 2.71
CA GLY A 25 9.82 6.68 2.77
C GLY A 25 8.62 7.09 1.94
N ALA A 26 7.79 6.15 1.48
CA ALA A 26 6.53 6.50 0.83
C ALA A 26 5.48 6.97 1.85
N ASP A 27 4.89 8.13 1.60
CA ASP A 27 3.78 8.68 2.38
C ASP A 27 2.46 8.00 2.01
N GLY A 28 2.31 7.67 0.73
CA GLY A 28 1.12 7.03 0.16
C GLY A 28 1.46 5.95 -0.88
N LEU A 29 0.46 5.17 -1.22
CA LEU A 29 0.57 4.08 -2.19
C LEU A 29 -0.57 4.17 -3.20
N LEU A 30 -0.24 3.98 -4.48
CA LEU A 30 -1.19 3.86 -5.57
C LEU A 30 -1.16 2.41 -6.07
N ILE A 31 -2.25 1.68 -5.83
CA ILE A 31 -2.33 0.24 -6.13
C ILE A 31 -3.53 0.02 -7.06
N GLY A 32 -3.26 -0.25 -8.33
CA GLY A 32 -4.29 -0.54 -9.32
C GLY A 32 -4.47 -2.04 -9.53
N SER A 33 -3.49 -2.65 -10.20
CA SER A 33 -3.59 -4.03 -10.70
C SER A 33 -3.84 -5.06 -9.60
N ALA A 34 -3.26 -4.90 -8.41
CA ALA A 34 -3.46 -5.86 -7.31
C ALA A 34 -4.84 -5.73 -6.65
N ILE A 35 -5.44 -4.54 -6.64
CA ILE A 35 -6.83 -4.35 -6.17
C ILE A 35 -7.82 -4.92 -7.18
N MET A 36 -7.57 -4.68 -8.47
CA MET A 36 -8.44 -5.11 -9.58
C MET A 36 -8.20 -6.55 -10.02
N ALA A 37 -7.20 -7.23 -9.45
CA ALA A 37 -6.98 -8.64 -9.67
C ALA A 37 -8.23 -9.44 -9.22
N ASP A 38 -8.47 -10.56 -9.90
CA ASP A 38 -9.65 -11.42 -9.72
C ASP A 38 -10.12 -11.53 -8.26
N GLY A 39 -11.44 -11.53 -8.05
CA GLY A 39 -12.04 -11.67 -6.72
C GLY A 39 -12.76 -10.41 -6.25
N ASP A 40 -12.71 -10.18 -4.93
CA ASP A 40 -13.43 -9.08 -4.28
C ASP A 40 -12.55 -7.84 -4.13
N VAL A 41 -12.85 -6.83 -4.94
CA VAL A 41 -12.19 -5.51 -4.94
C VAL A 41 -12.16 -4.87 -3.55
N ARG A 42 -13.24 -4.99 -2.78
CA ARG A 42 -13.31 -4.45 -1.41
C ARG A 42 -12.36 -5.22 -0.51
N ALA A 43 -12.37 -6.55 -0.55
CA ALA A 43 -11.48 -7.37 0.28
C ALA A 43 -10.00 -7.09 -0.04
N ASN A 44 -9.67 -6.94 -1.33
CA ASN A 44 -8.31 -6.58 -1.77
C ASN A 44 -7.91 -5.20 -1.24
N THR A 45 -8.80 -4.20 -1.35
CA THR A 45 -8.56 -2.85 -0.82
C THR A 45 -8.35 -2.85 0.69
N GLU A 46 -9.16 -3.62 1.43
CA GLU A 46 -9.03 -3.77 2.88
C GLU A 46 -7.70 -4.43 3.28
N THR A 47 -7.20 -5.38 2.49
CA THR A 47 -5.90 -6.02 2.72
C THR A 47 -4.76 -4.99 2.69
N PHE A 48 -4.73 -4.11 1.68
CA PHE A 48 -3.66 -3.11 1.56
C PHE A 48 -3.79 -1.92 2.52
N THR A 49 -5.00 -1.57 2.94
CA THR A 49 -5.23 -0.47 3.88
C THR A 49 -4.99 -0.87 5.34
N ARG A 50 -5.22 -2.14 5.71
CA ARG A 50 -4.95 -2.66 7.06
C ARG A 50 -3.48 -2.95 7.35
N ALA A 51 -2.68 -3.24 6.32
CA ALA A 51 -1.24 -3.51 6.42
C ALA A 51 -0.43 -2.39 7.11
N GLY A 52 -0.96 -1.16 7.17
CA GLY A 52 -0.31 -0.04 7.86
C GLY A 52 -0.74 0.18 9.31
N SER A 53 -1.72 -0.57 9.81
CA SER A 53 -2.36 -0.33 11.12
C SER A 53 -2.00 -1.33 12.21
N GLU A 54 -1.28 -2.41 11.89
CA GLU A 54 -0.85 -3.43 12.87
C GLU A 54 0.50 -3.10 13.55
N GLY A 55 1.10 -1.94 13.25
CA GLY A 55 2.39 -1.49 13.79
C GLY A 55 2.33 -0.39 14.86
N GLU A 56 1.16 -0.05 15.39
CA GLU A 56 0.96 1.11 16.29
C GLU A 56 0.46 0.72 17.71
N LEU A 57 0.72 -0.51 18.16
CA LEU A 57 0.52 -0.99 19.54
C LEU A 57 1.84 -1.43 20.18
#